data_AF-A0A1H0XKQ3-F1
#
_entry.id   AF-A0A1H0XKQ3-F1
#
_cell.length_a   1.000
_cell.length_b   1.000
_cell.length_c   1.000
_cell.angle_alpha   90.00
_cell.angle_beta   90.00
_cell.angle_gamma   90.00
#
_symmetry.space_group_name_H-M   'P 1'
#
loop_
_entity.id
_entity.type
_entity.pdbx_description
1 polymer ?
#
loop_
_entity_poly.entity_id
_entity_poly.type
_entity_poly.pdbx_seq_one_letter_code
_entity_poly.pdbx_strand_id
1 'polypeptide(L)'
;MTFQVSVYVLPAVSRAIEEARRRTGRTNAEIAYDAIDAVRDRLPELVAARRGGDRPAGSLFPGRRSRTPRAAAAAEGRRRLWSLQATAAELAVIDGLVETTGARSRSELISCAVEAHFGRRRRSR
;
A
#
# COMPACT_ATOMS: atom_id res chain seq x y z
N MET A 1 -20.36 -9.39 9.95
CA MET A 1 -20.34 -7.96 9.53
C MET A 1 -19.03 -7.69 8.82
N THR A 2 -19.06 -6.94 7.71
CA THR A 2 -17.86 -6.52 6.99
C THR A 2 -17.68 -5.01 7.10
N PHE A 3 -16.43 -4.57 7.01
CA PHE A 3 -16.01 -3.19 7.14
C PHE A 3 -15.22 -2.79 5.89
N GLN A 4 -15.48 -1.59 5.39
CA GLN A 4 -14.75 -1.05 4.25
C GLN A 4 -13.39 -0.51 4.69
N VAL A 5 -12.32 -0.96 4.03
CA VAL A 5 -10.98 -0.37 4.14
C VAL A 5 -10.65 0.33 2.83
N SER A 6 -10.44 1.63 2.91
CA SER A 6 -10.09 2.48 1.78
C SER A 6 -8.59 2.74 1.72
N VAL A 7 -7.97 2.48 0.58
CA VAL A 7 -6.52 2.54 0.37
C VAL A 7 -6.22 3.35 -0.88
N TYR A 8 -5.18 4.19 -0.83
CA TYR A 8 -4.69 4.88 -2.01
C TYR A 8 -3.52 4.12 -2.61
N VAL A 9 -3.61 3.78 -3.89
CA VAL A 9 -2.57 3.05 -4.64
C VAL A 9 -2.18 3.78 -5.90
N LEU A 10 -0.99 3.50 -6.43
CA LEU A 10 -0.54 4.03 -7.71
C LEU A 10 -1.49 3.64 -8.86
N PRO A 11 -1.71 4.50 -9.88
CA PRO A 11 -2.55 4.18 -11.05
C PRO A 11 -2.19 2.86 -11.75
N ALA A 12 -0.90 2.58 -11.93
CA ALA A 12 -0.45 1.33 -12.56
C ALA A 12 -0.82 0.10 -11.73
N VAL A 13 -0.75 0.22 -10.40
CA VAL A 13 -1.14 -0.84 -9.46
C VAL A 13 -2.65 -1.04 -9.47
N SER A 14 -3.44 0.05 -9.47
CA SER A 14 -4.89 0.00 -9.64
C SER A 14 -5.31 -0.78 -10.90
N ARG A 15 -4.65 -0.52 -12.04
CA ARG A 15 -4.90 -1.25 -13.29
C ARG A 15 -4.51 -2.72 -13.20
N ALA A 16 -3.34 -3.01 -12.62
CA ALA A 16 -2.87 -4.39 -12.46
C ALA A 16 -3.79 -5.22 -11.55
N ILE A 17 -4.33 -4.62 -10.49
CA ILE A 17 -5.36 -5.25 -9.64
C ILE A 17 -6.61 -5.53 -10.46
N GLU A 18 -7.11 -4.56 -11.23
CA GLU A 18 -8.29 -4.73 -12.07
C GLU A 18 -8.13 -5.87 -13.08
N GLU A 19 -6.98 -5.95 -13.75
CA GLU A 19 -6.64 -7.07 -14.63
C GLU A 19 -6.58 -8.41 -13.89
N ALA A 20 -5.96 -8.44 -12.70
CA ALA A 20 -5.91 -9.64 -11.87
C ALA A 20 -7.31 -10.13 -11.49
N ARG A 21 -8.23 -9.22 -11.12
CA ARG A 21 -9.63 -9.54 -10.82
C ARG A 21 -10.35 -10.12 -12.02
N ARG A 22 -10.23 -9.47 -13.18
CA ARG A 22 -10.89 -9.93 -14.42
C ARG A 22 -10.47 -11.34 -14.81
N ARG A 23 -9.20 -11.70 -14.58
CA ARG A 23 -8.66 -13.03 -14.91
C ARG A 23 -8.98 -14.12 -13.90
N THR A 24 -9.06 -13.77 -12.61
CA THR A 24 -9.14 -14.77 -11.53
C THR A 24 -10.49 -14.84 -10.84
N GLY A 25 -11.35 -13.83 -11.01
CA GLY A 25 -12.60 -13.69 -10.27
C GLY A 25 -12.42 -13.26 -8.80
N ARG A 26 -11.18 -13.08 -8.32
CA ARG A 26 -10.90 -12.74 -6.92
C ARG A 26 -11.43 -11.36 -6.52
N THR A 27 -11.83 -11.27 -5.27
CA THR A 27 -12.23 -10.03 -4.60
C THR A 27 -11.01 -9.15 -4.30
N ASN A 28 -11.26 -7.87 -3.99
CA ASN A 28 -10.20 -6.96 -3.55
C ASN A 28 -9.57 -7.39 -2.21
N ALA A 29 -10.35 -8.07 -1.35
CA ALA A 29 -9.88 -8.56 -0.07
C ALA A 29 -8.86 -9.69 -0.28
N GLU A 30 -9.21 -10.71 -1.05
CA GLU A 30 -8.31 -11.81 -1.41
C GLU A 30 -7.01 -11.29 -2.06
N ILE A 31 -7.12 -10.32 -2.98
CA ILE A 31 -5.94 -9.70 -3.60
C ILE A 31 -5.06 -8.97 -2.58
N ALA A 32 -5.66 -8.29 -1.60
CA ALA A 32 -4.90 -7.63 -0.53
C ALA A 32 -4.17 -8.66 0.33
N TYR A 33 -4.85 -9.74 0.71
CA TYR A 33 -4.29 -10.79 1.57
C TYR A 33 -3.17 -11.54 0.85
N ASP A 34 -3.38 -11.95 -0.41
CA ASP A 34 -2.34 -12.56 -1.24
C ASP A 34 -1.11 -11.66 -1.39
N ALA A 35 -1.32 -10.36 -1.57
CA ALA A 35 -0.22 -9.41 -1.67
C ALA A 35 0.54 -9.27 -0.34
N ILE A 36 -0.18 -9.22 0.80
CA ILE A 36 0.40 -9.20 2.14
C ILE A 36 1.24 -10.45 2.38
N ASP A 37 0.69 -11.62 2.10
CA ASP A 37 1.37 -12.90 2.30
C ASP A 37 2.62 -13.00 1.42
N ALA A 38 2.53 -12.61 0.14
CA ALA A 38 3.63 -12.68 -0.80
C ALA A 38 4.82 -11.77 -0.46
N VAL A 39 4.63 -10.74 0.37
CA VAL A 39 5.71 -9.85 0.81
C VAL A 39 5.90 -9.80 2.32
N ARG A 40 5.26 -10.71 3.07
CA ARG A 40 5.15 -10.70 4.53
C ARG A 40 6.48 -10.42 5.23
N ASP A 41 7.50 -11.20 4.89
CA ASP A 41 8.83 -11.12 5.53
C ASP A 41 9.54 -9.79 5.28
N ARG A 42 9.14 -9.08 4.21
CA ARG A 42 9.71 -7.80 3.80
C ARG A 42 8.83 -6.61 4.16
N LEU A 43 7.65 -6.83 4.74
CA LEU A 43 6.74 -5.74 5.10
C LEU A 43 7.36 -4.70 6.03
N PRO A 44 8.12 -5.08 7.09
CA PRO A 44 8.77 -4.09 7.96
C PRO A 44 9.70 -3.15 7.17
N GLU A 45 10.52 -3.72 6.28
CA GLU A 45 11.44 -2.96 5.44
C GLU A 45 10.70 -2.04 4.45
N LEU A 46 9.63 -2.54 3.82
CA LEU A 46 8.83 -1.79 2.85
C LEU A 46 8.11 -0.61 3.51
N VAL A 47 7.57 -0.83 4.71
CA VAL A 47 6.94 0.22 5.53
C VAL A 47 7.99 1.25 5.97
N ALA A 48 9.13 0.81 6.49
CA ALA A 48 10.23 1.70 6.87
C ALA A 48 10.74 2.53 5.68
N ALA A 49 10.91 1.90 4.52
CA ALA A 49 11.36 2.57 3.30
C ALA A 49 10.36 3.61 2.80
N ARG A 50 9.06 3.51 3.14
CA ARG A 50 8.05 4.51 2.80
C ARG A 50 8.12 5.76 3.68
N ARG A 51 8.76 5.70 4.85
CA ARG A 51 8.89 6.84 5.77
C ARG A 51 9.68 7.99 5.13
N GLY A 52 9.23 9.20 5.42
CA GLY A 52 9.70 10.45 4.83
C GLY A 52 10.94 11.03 5.48
N GLY A 53 11.63 11.91 4.74
CA GLY A 53 12.77 12.67 5.25
C GLY A 53 12.35 13.78 6.21
N ASP A 54 13.34 14.33 6.91
CA ASP A 54 13.16 15.28 7.98
C ASP A 54 12.53 16.60 7.53
N ARG A 55 11.83 17.24 8.45
CA ARG A 55 11.36 18.63 8.30
C ARG A 55 12.30 19.58 9.06
N PRO A 56 12.27 20.88 8.74
CA PRO A 56 13.02 21.87 9.50
C PRO A 56 12.73 21.79 11.00
N ALA A 57 13.76 22.03 11.80
CA ALA A 57 13.64 22.10 13.25
C ALA A 57 12.57 23.14 13.67
N GLY A 58 11.70 22.78 14.60
CA GLY A 58 10.57 23.61 15.04
C GLY A 58 9.28 23.48 14.21
N SER A 59 9.22 22.58 13.22
CA SER A 59 7.97 22.36 12.48
C SER A 59 6.92 21.61 13.33
N LEU A 60 5.70 22.13 13.35
CA LEU A 60 4.54 21.47 14.00
C LEU A 60 4.07 20.18 13.33
N PHE A 61 4.57 19.87 12.13
CA PHE A 61 4.11 18.72 11.35
C PHE A 61 5.26 17.75 11.10
N PRO A 62 5.00 16.43 11.06
CA PRO A 62 6.03 15.44 10.77
C PRO A 62 6.54 15.57 9.34
N GLY A 63 7.81 15.20 9.16
CA GLY A 63 8.42 15.00 7.85
C GLY A 63 7.56 14.11 6.96
N ARG A 64 7.33 14.53 5.72
CA ARG A 64 6.73 13.71 4.67
C ARG A 64 7.79 13.43 3.62
N ARG A 65 7.74 12.24 3.02
CA ARG A 65 8.66 11.90 1.93
C ARG A 65 8.33 12.82 0.75
N SER A 66 9.08 13.90 0.62
CA SER A 66 9.14 14.72 -0.60
C SER A 66 9.99 13.98 -1.62
N ARG A 67 9.53 12.83 -2.11
CA ARG A 67 10.26 12.11 -3.16
C ARG A 67 9.38 11.91 -4.36
N THR A 68 9.42 12.93 -5.21
CA THR A 68 9.78 12.77 -6.62
C THR A 68 10.02 14.19 -7.18
N PRO A 69 11.09 14.42 -7.97
CA PRO A 69 11.13 15.59 -8.86
C PRO A 69 9.79 15.69 -9.59
N ARG A 70 9.28 16.90 -9.85
CA ARG A 70 7.97 17.12 -10.48
C ARG A 70 7.71 16.20 -11.70
N ALA A 71 8.77 15.88 -12.45
CA ALA A 71 8.75 14.91 -13.56
C ALA A 71 8.43 13.46 -13.15
N ALA A 72 9.03 12.94 -12.09
CA ALA A 72 8.73 11.59 -11.60
C ALA A 72 7.36 11.52 -10.89
N ALA A 73 6.93 12.61 -10.24
CA ALA A 73 5.58 12.71 -9.69
C ALA A 73 4.52 12.69 -10.80
N ALA A 74 4.80 13.40 -11.91
CA ALA A 74 3.95 13.40 -13.10
C ALA A 74 3.92 12.02 -13.79
N ALA A 75 5.05 11.30 -13.82
CA ALA A 75 5.14 9.96 -14.40
C ALA A 75 4.40 8.89 -13.58
N GLU A 76 4.40 8.98 -12.25
CA GLU A 76 3.67 8.06 -11.36
C GLU A 76 2.14 8.31 -11.38
N GLY A 77 1.72 9.55 -11.61
CA GLY A 77 0.31 9.95 -11.68
C GLY A 77 -0.39 9.99 -10.31
N ARG A 78 -1.60 10.58 -10.28
CA ARG A 78 -2.38 10.74 -9.04
C ARG A 78 -2.84 9.37 -8.51
N ARG A 79 -2.46 9.02 -7.28
CA ARG A 79 -2.94 7.81 -6.58
C ARG A 79 -4.47 7.71 -6.62
N ARG A 80 -4.98 6.50 -6.81
CA ARG A 80 -6.41 6.18 -6.93
C ARG A 80 -6.91 5.53 -5.65
N LEU A 81 -8.14 5.87 -5.27
CA LEU A 81 -8.84 5.21 -4.18
C LEU A 81 -9.21 3.80 -4.64
N TRP A 82 -8.87 2.82 -3.82
CA TRP A 82 -9.19 1.41 -3.98
C TRP A 82 -9.66 0.88 -2.63
N SER A 83 -10.80 0.20 -2.62
CA SER A 83 -11.43 -0.25 -1.37
C SER A 83 -11.67 -1.74 -1.36
N LEU A 84 -11.51 -2.35 -0.19
CA LEU A 84 -11.86 -3.76 0.06
C LEU A 84 -12.82 -3.87 1.25
N GLN A 85 -13.51 -4.99 1.34
CA GLN A 85 -14.36 -5.35 2.48
C GLN A 85 -13.62 -6.40 3.30
N ALA A 86 -13.52 -6.20 4.61
CA ALA A 86 -12.88 -7.14 5.53
C ALA A 86 -13.80 -7.39 6.73
N THR A 87 -13.82 -8.63 7.22
CA THR A 87 -14.44 -9.02 8.48
C THR A 87 -13.63 -8.52 9.68
N ALA A 88 -14.22 -8.57 10.87
CA ALA A 88 -13.51 -8.22 12.10
C ALA A 88 -12.26 -9.09 12.34
N ALA A 89 -12.34 -10.38 12.01
CA ALA A 89 -11.23 -11.31 12.19
C ALA A 89 -10.06 -10.99 11.25
N GLU A 90 -10.33 -10.69 9.98
CA GLU A 90 -9.31 -10.27 9.02
C GLU A 90 -8.68 -8.92 9.41
N LEU A 91 -9.47 -7.99 9.93
CA LEU A 91 -8.96 -6.73 10.45
C LEU A 91 -8.02 -6.94 11.64
N ALA A 92 -8.33 -7.86 12.56
CA ALA A 92 -7.46 -8.18 13.69
C ALA A 92 -6.11 -8.74 13.23
N VAL A 93 -6.08 -9.55 12.17
CA VAL A 93 -4.82 -10.01 11.56
C VAL A 93 -4.03 -8.84 10.99
N ILE A 94 -4.70 -7.95 10.24
CA ILE A 94 -4.07 -6.75 9.69
C ILE A 94 -3.52 -5.85 10.81
N ASP A 95 -4.24 -5.70 11.92
CA ASP A 95 -3.81 -4.89 13.06
C ASP A 95 -2.54 -5.45 13.71
N GLY A 96 -2.46 -6.77 13.92
CA GLY A 96 -1.21 -7.41 14.39
C GLY A 96 -0.04 -7.19 13.43
N LEU A 97 -0.29 -7.20 12.11
CA LEU A 97 0.73 -6.86 11.12
C LEU A 97 1.12 -5.38 11.16
N VAL A 98 0.17 -4.46 11.40
CA VAL A 98 0.45 -3.03 11.56
C VAL A 98 1.38 -2.81 12.76
N GLU A 99 1.11 -3.46 13.89
CA GLU A 99 1.92 -3.38 15.11
C GLU A 99 3.34 -3.92 14.89
N THR A 100 3.45 -5.14 14.35
CA THR A 100 4.76 -5.81 14.15
C THR A 100 5.64 -5.16 13.09
N THR A 101 5.04 -4.51 12.08
CA THR A 101 5.79 -3.83 11.01
C THR A 101 6.05 -2.35 11.31
N GLY A 102 5.38 -1.80 12.32
CA GLY A 102 5.41 -0.37 12.64
C GLY A 102 4.70 0.51 11.59
N ALA A 103 3.72 -0.03 10.86
CA ALA A 103 2.88 0.80 10.00
C ALA A 103 2.03 1.76 10.85
N ARG A 104 1.68 2.93 10.31
CA ARG A 104 0.84 3.92 11.00
C ARG A 104 -0.65 3.59 10.90
N SER A 105 -1.03 2.78 9.92
CA SER A 105 -2.41 2.39 9.69
C SER A 105 -2.49 1.12 8.84
N ARG A 106 -3.66 0.49 8.88
CA ARG A 106 -4.05 -0.62 7.98
C ARG A 106 -3.85 -0.23 6.51
N SER A 107 -4.27 0.98 6.14
CA SER A 107 -4.16 1.47 4.76
C SER A 107 -2.71 1.69 4.30
N GLU A 108 -1.81 2.09 5.20
CA GLU A 108 -0.38 2.18 4.88
C GLU A 108 0.20 0.79 4.61
N LEU A 109 -0.06 -0.17 5.51
CA LEU A 109 0.40 -1.56 5.37
C LEU A 109 -0.10 -2.17 4.04
N ILE A 110 -1.40 -2.10 3.77
CA ILE A 110 -2.02 -2.68 2.58
C ILE A 110 -1.49 -2.00 1.31
N SER A 111 -1.36 -0.67 1.32
CA SER A 111 -0.80 0.08 0.18
C SER A 111 0.65 -0.33 -0.09
N CYS A 112 1.48 -0.51 0.96
CA CYS A 112 2.84 -1.02 0.81
C CYS A 112 2.88 -2.42 0.20
N ALA A 113 2.07 -3.34 0.72
CA ALA A 113 2.03 -4.73 0.25
C ALA A 113 1.63 -4.81 -1.23
N VAL A 114 0.51 -4.17 -1.58
CA VAL A 114 -0.06 -4.22 -2.92
C VAL A 114 0.82 -3.48 -3.93
N GLU A 115 1.39 -2.32 -3.58
CA GLU A 115 2.35 -1.64 -4.46
C GLU A 115 3.65 -2.43 -4.63
N ALA A 116 4.14 -3.13 -3.61
CA ALA A 116 5.32 -3.98 -3.73
C ALA A 116 5.06 -5.24 -4.59
N HIS A 117 3.88 -5.85 -4.45
CA HIS A 117 3.48 -7.04 -5.18
C HIS A 117 3.21 -6.75 -6.67
N PHE A 118 2.44 -5.69 -6.97
CA PHE A 118 2.04 -5.36 -8.35
C PHE A 118 2.96 -4.34 -9.04
N GLY A 119 3.67 -3.49 -8.28
CA GLY A 119 4.47 -2.39 -8.82
C GLY A 119 5.83 -2.78 -9.40
N ARG A 120 6.34 -3.98 -9.11
CA ARG A 120 7.67 -4.43 -9.56
C ARG A 120 7.79 -4.68 -11.07
N ARG A 121 6.69 -4.72 -11.83
CA ARG A 121 6.73 -4.96 -13.29
C ARG A 121 7.35 -3.83 -14.13
N ARG A 122 7.92 -2.78 -13.52
CA ARG A 122 8.45 -1.60 -14.23
C ARG A 122 9.91 -1.21 -13.95
N ARG A 123 10.71 -2.05 -13.30
CA ARG A 123 12.18 -1.85 -13.25
C ARG A 123 12.90 -2.82 -14.18
N SER A 124 12.62 -2.69 -15.47
CA SER A 124 13.48 -3.21 -16.53
C SER A 124 13.54 -2.16 -17.63
N ARG A 125 14.50 -1.24 -17.52
CA ARG A 125 15.15 -0.52 -18.60
C ARG A 125 16.36 0.21 -18.05
#